data_AF-A0A4Q4XAY3-F1
#
_entry.id   AF-A0A4Q4XAY3-F1
#
_cell.length_a   1.000
_cell.length_b   1.000
_cell.length_c   1.000
_cell.angle_alpha   90.00
_cell.angle_beta   90.00
_cell.angle_gamma   90.00
#
_symmetry.space_group_name_H-M   'P 1'
#
loop_
_entity.id
_entity.type
_entity.pdbx_description
1 polymer ?
#
loop_
_entity_poly.entity_id
_entity_poly.type
_entity_poly.pdbx_seq_one_letter_code
_entity_poly.pdbx_strand_id
1 'polypeptide(L)'
;MATVASTSSVIYKGPKDWDHFKREFQFKAYALDVWDYIDPDQSLAWPVRPTKPDIASYPKRRLHPSTRTSTPSSEGTIQVEEVDPTGHPTNILEMTTEGREAYNLDFMVYTYMNQKYDTFCKSVDDLTKWVLESVSPAIKETHLLPGKDLREWYAKLAESGKAYDGRLMINTRREYFKRLKQASKAGKKLDEWVMKWQEIMAQGQRHGVPETKTATIWVRDLCTALAPIVETWATAFRMLKKAEIDSNTISYQEVAADFLYYCNDWHRTRIDYFDLASVTKDLKAHRKKKYCSDAEEKLRLVTHPSFELPVLMKIVEFPRQFHCLETETRTYQVLDGKDIAPRFLGHVMEAGRVVGFLLEWKIEGARPADVSDLGACIGALQRLHEQGLTHGTPHLDDLLVKEGKVILIDFEEAESRVDALARAKDTHYLTSSMLGRDPYYGYDYSSGDEEADECELYRGDDGTS
;
A
#
# COMPACT_ATOMS: atom_id res chain seq x y z
N MET A 1 4.72 -34.52 -13.89
CA MET A 1 4.69 -33.51 -12.82
C MET A 1 6.12 -33.07 -12.57
N ALA A 2 6.49 -31.90 -13.07
CA ALA A 2 7.81 -31.33 -12.82
C ALA A 2 7.75 -30.61 -11.46
N THR A 3 8.53 -31.09 -10.51
CA THR A 3 8.78 -30.41 -9.24
C THR A 3 9.51 -29.10 -9.53
N VAL A 4 8.82 -27.99 -9.30
CA VAL A 4 9.41 -26.65 -9.36
C VAL A 4 10.41 -26.57 -8.22
N ALA A 5 11.70 -26.44 -8.57
CA ALA A 5 12.75 -26.19 -7.61
C ALA A 5 12.47 -24.85 -6.91
N SER A 6 12.29 -24.91 -5.59
CA SER A 6 12.12 -23.74 -4.74
C SER A 6 13.35 -22.84 -4.85
N THR A 7 13.17 -21.61 -5.34
CA THR A 7 14.21 -20.60 -5.54
C THR A 7 14.68 -20.04 -4.20
N SER A 8 15.53 -20.76 -3.46
CA SER A 8 16.24 -20.24 -2.29
C SER A 8 17.56 -19.57 -2.71
N SER A 9 17.49 -18.32 -3.18
CA SER A 9 18.67 -17.54 -3.55
C SER A 9 18.72 -16.18 -2.85
N VAL A 10 18.32 -16.10 -1.59
CA VAL A 10 18.73 -14.97 -0.74
C VAL A 10 20.03 -15.37 -0.06
N ILE A 11 21.15 -14.95 -0.62
CA ILE A 11 22.48 -15.22 -0.07
C ILE A 11 23.08 -13.89 0.36
N TYR A 12 23.19 -13.66 1.66
CA TYR A 12 24.07 -12.63 2.19
C TYR A 12 25.52 -13.05 1.92
N LYS A 13 26.11 -12.52 0.85
CA LYS A 13 27.50 -12.78 0.44
C LYS A 13 28.45 -11.68 0.92
N GLY A 14 27.90 -10.53 1.31
CA GLY A 14 28.66 -9.45 1.90
C GLY A 14 27.83 -8.19 2.09
N PRO A 15 28.48 -7.07 2.46
CA PRO A 15 27.80 -5.84 2.86
C PRO A 15 26.84 -5.26 1.80
N LYS A 16 27.04 -5.58 0.51
CA LYS A 16 26.14 -5.14 -0.57
C LYS A 16 24.73 -5.73 -0.48
N ASP A 17 24.63 -6.94 0.07
CA ASP A 17 23.37 -7.69 0.17
C ASP A 17 22.64 -7.36 1.48
N TRP A 18 23.22 -6.52 2.33
CA TRP A 18 22.74 -6.23 3.68
C TRP A 18 21.30 -5.72 3.67
N ASP A 19 20.98 -4.74 2.82
CA ASP A 19 19.67 -4.10 2.86
C ASP A 19 18.53 -5.02 2.39
N HIS A 20 18.85 -6.01 1.54
CA HIS A 20 17.91 -7.07 1.19
C HIS A 20 17.80 -8.11 2.30
N PHE A 21 18.93 -8.62 2.79
CA PHE A 21 18.99 -9.61 3.86
C PHE A 21 18.32 -9.11 5.15
N LYS A 22 18.58 -7.87 5.54
CA LYS A 22 18.00 -7.21 6.72
C LYS A 22 16.47 -7.24 6.68
N ARG A 23 15.88 -6.91 5.53
CA ARG A 23 14.42 -6.86 5.39
C ARG A 23 13.78 -8.23 5.43
N GLU A 24 14.37 -9.20 4.73
CA GLU A 24 13.91 -10.59 4.79
C GLU A 24 14.03 -11.17 6.21
N PHE A 25 15.13 -10.87 6.91
CA PHE A 25 15.32 -11.26 8.30
C PHE A 25 14.23 -10.67 9.19
N GLN A 26 14.00 -9.36 9.09
CA GLN A 26 12.98 -8.66 9.89
C GLN A 26 11.58 -9.20 9.61
N PHE A 27 11.20 -9.34 8.34
CA PHE A 27 9.89 -9.86 7.96
C PHE A 27 9.64 -11.26 8.55
N LYS A 28 10.64 -12.15 8.46
CA LYS A 28 10.54 -13.49 9.05
C LYS A 28 10.51 -13.46 10.58
N ALA A 29 11.30 -12.60 11.21
CA ALA A 29 11.31 -12.46 12.66
C ALA A 29 9.99 -11.91 13.21
N TYR A 30 9.33 -10.99 12.48
CA TYR A 30 7.98 -10.53 12.82
C TYR A 30 6.94 -11.63 12.62
N ALA A 31 6.98 -12.35 11.49
CA ALA A 31 6.05 -13.45 11.22
C ALA A 31 6.15 -14.60 12.25
N LEU A 32 7.33 -14.76 12.87
CA LEU A 32 7.60 -15.77 13.90
C LEU A 32 7.41 -15.25 15.33
N ASP A 33 7.03 -13.97 15.49
CA ASP A 33 6.85 -13.28 16.77
C ASP A 33 8.11 -13.32 17.68
N VAL A 34 9.28 -13.13 17.07
CA VAL A 34 10.58 -13.16 17.78
C VAL A 34 11.40 -11.88 17.63
N TRP A 35 10.96 -10.92 16.80
CA TRP A 35 11.73 -9.70 16.52
C TRP A 35 12.06 -8.89 17.77
N ASP A 36 11.12 -8.73 18.72
CA ASP A 36 11.34 -7.95 19.94
C ASP A 36 12.48 -8.50 20.83
N TYR A 37 12.77 -9.81 20.72
CA TYR A 37 13.88 -10.46 21.41
C TYR A 37 15.20 -10.37 20.61
N ILE A 38 15.17 -10.02 19.34
CA ILE A 38 16.35 -9.98 18.47
C ILE A 38 16.79 -8.53 18.21
N ASP A 39 15.85 -7.58 18.21
CA ASP A 39 16.10 -6.17 17.94
C ASP A 39 17.19 -5.62 18.87
N PRO A 40 18.35 -5.17 18.33
CA PRO A 40 19.42 -4.60 19.13
C PRO A 40 19.01 -3.32 19.88
N ASP A 41 17.99 -2.63 19.38
CA ASP A 41 17.48 -1.39 19.99
C ASP A 41 16.48 -1.67 21.11
N GLN A 42 15.96 -2.90 21.21
CA GLN A 42 15.13 -3.35 22.32
C GLN A 42 15.95 -4.16 23.34
N SER A 43 15.61 -4.01 24.63
CA SER A 43 16.29 -4.70 25.73
C SER A 43 15.43 -5.81 26.36
N LEU A 44 14.57 -6.47 25.57
CA LEU A 44 13.74 -7.56 26.08
C LEU A 44 14.63 -8.75 26.48
N ALA A 45 14.35 -9.43 27.59
CA ALA A 45 15.12 -10.63 27.96
C ALA A 45 14.58 -11.84 27.20
N TRP A 46 15.46 -12.76 26.80
CA TRP A 46 15.05 -14.04 26.22
C TRP A 46 14.16 -14.82 27.20
N PRO A 47 13.05 -15.45 26.75
CA PRO A 47 12.23 -16.30 27.58
C PRO A 47 13.07 -17.41 28.23
N VAL A 48 12.82 -17.67 29.50
CA VAL A 48 13.50 -18.74 30.27
C VAL A 48 12.60 -19.95 30.37
N ARG A 49 13.19 -21.15 30.33
CA ARG A 49 12.48 -22.42 30.53
C ARG A 49 11.68 -22.37 31.84
N PRO A 50 10.34 -22.54 31.80
CA PRO A 50 9.53 -22.60 33.00
C PRO A 50 9.95 -23.75 33.93
N THR A 51 9.85 -23.53 35.24
CA THR A 51 10.17 -24.55 36.24
C THR A 51 8.89 -25.28 36.63
N LYS A 52 8.94 -26.62 36.64
CA LYS A 52 7.81 -27.45 37.08
C LYS A 52 7.53 -27.21 38.57
N PRO A 53 6.27 -27.05 39.00
CA PRO A 53 5.93 -26.91 40.41
C PRO A 53 6.41 -28.15 41.19
N ASP A 54 7.04 -27.91 42.34
CA ASP A 54 7.57 -28.95 43.21
C ASP A 54 6.47 -29.49 44.11
N ILE A 55 6.20 -30.79 44.06
CA ILE A 55 5.19 -31.44 44.89
C ILE A 55 5.47 -31.17 46.39
N ALA A 56 6.73 -31.12 46.80
CA ALA A 56 7.11 -30.96 48.20
C ALA A 56 6.81 -29.56 48.77
N SER A 57 6.55 -28.54 47.93
CA SER A 57 6.26 -27.18 48.39
C SER A 57 4.82 -26.96 48.86
N TYR A 58 3.95 -27.97 48.73
CA TYR A 58 2.52 -27.86 49.06
C TYR A 58 2.19 -28.54 50.41
N PRO A 59 1.16 -28.09 51.15
CA PRO A 59 0.82 -28.62 52.46
C PRO A 59 0.40 -30.11 52.41
N LYS A 60 1.02 -30.92 53.27
CA LYS A 60 0.64 -32.34 53.46
C LYS A 60 -0.54 -32.46 54.42
N ARG A 61 -1.46 -33.36 54.13
CA ARG A 61 -2.58 -33.71 55.02
C ARG A 61 -2.12 -34.67 56.12
N ARG A 62 -2.43 -34.38 57.39
CA ARG A 62 -2.24 -35.34 58.49
C ARG A 62 -3.21 -36.51 58.36
N LEU A 63 -2.68 -37.72 58.45
CA LEU A 63 -3.50 -38.93 58.59
C LEU A 63 -3.67 -39.22 60.08
N HIS A 64 -4.88 -39.04 60.61
CA HIS A 64 -5.21 -39.57 61.93
C HIS A 64 -5.39 -41.09 61.85
N PRO A 65 -4.80 -41.88 62.77
CA PRO A 65 -5.15 -43.28 62.93
C PRO A 65 -6.65 -43.35 63.24
N SER A 66 -7.42 -44.02 62.38
CA SER A 66 -8.85 -44.23 62.60
C SER A 66 -9.03 -45.18 63.80
N THR A 67 -9.04 -44.63 65.01
CA THR A 67 -9.58 -45.32 66.19
C THR A 67 -11.09 -45.21 66.08
N ARG A 68 -11.71 -46.26 65.53
CA ARG A 68 -13.17 -46.41 65.50
C ARG A 68 -13.70 -46.43 66.94
N THR A 69 -14.13 -45.27 67.43
CA THR A 69 -15.09 -45.21 68.54
C THR A 69 -16.33 -44.51 68.00
N SER A 70 -17.33 -45.31 67.67
CA SER A 70 -18.61 -44.87 67.14
C SER A 70 -19.34 -44.02 68.18
N THR A 71 -19.49 -42.73 67.94
CA THR A 71 -20.56 -41.92 68.54
C THR A 71 -21.21 -41.08 67.43
N PRO A 72 -22.53 -41.15 67.22
CA PRO A 72 -23.19 -40.38 66.18
C PRO A 72 -23.56 -39.01 66.75
N SER A 73 -23.03 -37.94 66.14
CA SER A 73 -23.65 -36.62 66.25
C SER A 73 -23.68 -35.98 64.88
N SER A 74 -24.91 -35.74 64.41
CA SER A 74 -25.20 -34.88 63.27
C SER A 74 -24.86 -33.45 63.64
N GLU A 75 -23.98 -32.81 62.86
CA GLU A 75 -24.06 -31.39 62.50
C GLU A 75 -22.98 -31.10 61.46
N GLY A 76 -23.35 -30.39 60.39
CA GLY A 76 -22.49 -30.08 59.25
C GLY A 76 -21.25 -29.30 59.69
N THR A 77 -20.17 -30.04 59.98
CA THR A 77 -18.88 -29.47 60.37
C THR A 77 -18.00 -29.48 59.14
N ILE A 78 -17.58 -28.28 58.70
CA ILE A 78 -16.51 -28.11 57.72
C ILE A 78 -15.31 -28.89 58.26
N GLN A 79 -14.93 -30.00 57.62
CA GLN A 79 -13.72 -30.73 57.97
C GLN A 79 -12.53 -29.85 57.58
N VAL A 80 -12.01 -29.09 58.54
CA VAL A 80 -10.72 -28.40 58.38
C VAL A 80 -9.65 -29.48 58.34
N GLU A 81 -9.10 -29.76 57.16
CA GLU A 81 -8.00 -30.71 57.01
C GLU A 81 -6.78 -30.20 57.78
N GLU A 82 -6.30 -30.98 58.75
CA GLU A 82 -5.16 -30.60 59.57
C GLU A 82 -3.85 -30.78 58.78
N VAL A 83 -3.06 -29.71 58.66
CA VAL A 83 -1.77 -29.71 57.96
C VAL A 83 -0.71 -30.43 58.79
N ASP A 84 0.08 -31.29 58.16
CA ASP A 84 1.27 -31.89 58.76
C ASP A 84 2.48 -30.95 58.57
N PRO A 85 2.97 -30.26 59.62
CA PRO A 85 4.11 -29.37 59.56
C PRO A 85 5.44 -30.12 59.57
N THR A 86 5.43 -31.45 59.75
CA THR A 86 6.66 -32.27 59.86
C THR A 86 7.01 -33.03 58.59
N GLY A 87 6.10 -33.09 57.61
CA GLY A 87 6.26 -33.87 56.41
C GLY A 87 5.85 -33.13 55.14
N HIS A 88 6.55 -33.43 54.04
CA HIS A 88 6.19 -32.97 52.71
C HIS A 88 5.41 -34.07 51.97
N PRO A 89 4.44 -33.71 51.10
CA PRO A 89 3.74 -34.69 50.30
C PRO A 89 4.69 -35.24 49.22
N THR A 90 4.67 -36.56 49.02
CA THR A 90 5.45 -37.21 47.93
C THR A 90 4.61 -37.44 46.67
N ASN A 91 3.29 -37.29 46.79
CA ASN A 91 2.32 -37.44 45.72
C ASN A 91 1.10 -36.53 45.97
N ILE A 92 0.28 -36.33 44.93
CA ILE A 92 -0.87 -35.40 44.94
C ILE A 92 -1.96 -35.80 45.96
N LEU A 93 -2.07 -37.09 46.29
CA LEU A 93 -3.08 -37.61 47.22
C LEU A 93 -2.74 -37.32 48.69
N GLU A 94 -1.46 -37.07 48.98
CA GLU A 94 -0.96 -36.68 50.31
C GLU A 94 -1.15 -35.19 50.61
N MET A 95 -1.49 -34.37 49.62
CA MET A 95 -1.76 -32.94 49.80
C MET A 95 -3.12 -32.70 50.47
N THR A 96 -3.23 -31.57 51.19
CA THR A 96 -4.54 -31.00 51.54
C THR A 96 -5.34 -30.64 50.29
N THR A 97 -6.65 -30.45 50.45
CA THR A 97 -7.57 -30.07 49.36
C THR A 97 -7.14 -28.73 48.76
N GLU A 98 -6.85 -27.74 49.60
CA GLU A 98 -6.31 -26.43 49.18
C GLU A 98 -4.93 -26.56 48.50
N GLY A 99 -4.03 -27.37 49.06
CA GLY A 99 -2.70 -27.62 48.48
C GLY A 99 -2.77 -28.28 47.10
N ARG A 100 -3.74 -29.17 46.90
CA ARG A 100 -4.00 -29.82 45.61
C ARG A 100 -4.57 -28.83 44.59
N GLU A 101 -5.49 -27.97 44.99
CA GLU A 101 -6.03 -26.92 44.12
C GLU A 101 -4.94 -25.93 43.68
N ALA A 102 -4.10 -25.48 44.62
CA ALA A 102 -2.94 -24.63 44.33
C ALA A 102 -1.94 -25.31 43.38
N TYR A 103 -1.58 -26.58 43.63
CA TYR A 103 -0.71 -27.34 42.74
C TYR A 103 -1.29 -27.49 41.34
N ASN A 104 -2.60 -27.75 41.22
CA ASN A 104 -3.26 -27.86 39.93
C ASN A 104 -3.25 -26.54 39.15
N LEU A 105 -3.47 -25.40 39.83
CA LEU A 105 -3.38 -24.07 39.23
C LEU A 105 -1.94 -23.77 38.77
N ASP A 106 -0.94 -24.00 39.62
CA ASP A 106 0.47 -23.79 39.28
C ASP A 106 0.92 -24.72 38.15
N PHE A 107 0.43 -25.96 38.14
CA PHE A 107 0.71 -26.91 37.06
C PHE A 107 0.06 -26.47 35.74
N MET A 108 -1.15 -25.89 35.78
CA MET A 108 -1.81 -25.31 34.61
C MET A 108 -1.07 -24.09 34.07
N VAL A 109 -0.57 -23.21 34.95
CA VAL A 109 0.28 -22.08 34.55
C VAL A 109 1.59 -22.58 33.94
N TYR A 110 2.23 -23.57 34.57
CA TYR A 110 3.45 -24.19 34.04
C TYR A 110 3.24 -24.80 32.65
N THR A 111 2.18 -25.57 32.43
CA THR A 111 1.94 -26.21 31.13
C THR A 111 1.70 -25.17 30.03
N TYR A 112 0.93 -24.12 30.32
CA TYR A 112 0.72 -23.00 29.40
C TYR A 112 2.03 -22.28 29.06
N MET A 113 2.81 -21.93 30.08
CA MET A 113 4.10 -21.24 29.88
C MET A 113 5.11 -22.14 29.16
N ASN A 114 5.14 -23.44 29.44
CA ASN A 114 6.02 -24.39 28.77
C ASN A 114 5.65 -24.54 27.29
N GLN A 115 4.36 -24.58 26.96
CA GLN A 115 3.90 -24.57 25.57
C GLN A 115 4.33 -23.30 24.83
N LYS A 116 4.17 -22.13 25.44
CA LYS A 116 4.66 -20.86 24.87
C LYS A 116 6.18 -20.87 24.66
N TYR A 117 6.93 -21.36 25.66
CA TYR A 117 8.38 -21.49 25.57
C TYR A 117 8.81 -22.46 24.45
N ASP A 118 8.14 -23.61 24.32
CA ASP A 118 8.43 -24.60 23.27
C ASP A 118 8.12 -24.03 21.87
N THR A 119 7.02 -23.28 21.72
CA THR A 119 6.70 -22.58 20.46
C THR A 119 7.75 -21.52 20.15
N PHE A 120 8.15 -20.73 21.14
CA PHE A 120 9.21 -19.74 20.99
C PHE A 120 10.54 -20.37 20.55
N CYS A 121 10.95 -21.48 21.18
CA CYS A 121 12.15 -22.22 20.76
C CYS A 121 12.07 -22.70 19.31
N LYS A 122 10.90 -23.21 18.87
CA LYS A 122 10.70 -23.61 17.47
C LYS A 122 10.82 -22.43 16.51
N SER A 123 10.20 -21.29 16.83
CA SER A 123 10.33 -20.07 16.03
C SER A 123 11.78 -19.62 15.90
N VAL A 124 12.55 -19.68 17.00
CA VAL A 124 13.98 -19.34 17.02
C VAL A 124 14.79 -20.33 16.19
N ASP A 125 14.52 -21.63 16.30
CA ASP A 125 15.20 -22.68 15.53
C ASP A 125 14.92 -22.54 14.02
N ASP A 126 13.68 -22.25 13.63
CA ASP A 126 13.28 -22.05 12.24
C ASP A 126 13.97 -20.81 11.65
N LEU A 127 14.00 -19.69 12.38
CA LEU A 127 14.72 -18.50 11.95
C LEU A 127 16.23 -18.75 11.87
N THR A 128 16.80 -19.47 12.85
CA THR A 128 18.21 -19.85 12.87
C THR A 128 18.59 -20.69 11.65
N LYS A 129 17.77 -21.68 11.33
CA LYS A 129 17.95 -22.52 10.13
C LYS A 129 17.91 -21.66 8.87
N TRP A 130 16.95 -20.76 8.75
CA TRP A 130 16.86 -19.86 7.61
C TRP A 130 18.09 -18.94 7.48
N VAL A 131 18.58 -18.36 8.59
CA VAL A 131 19.81 -17.54 8.59
C VAL A 131 21.00 -18.37 8.11
N LEU A 132 21.15 -19.59 8.62
CA LEU A 132 22.21 -20.49 8.20
C LEU A 132 22.07 -20.84 6.71
N GLU A 133 20.87 -21.05 6.17
CA GLU A 133 20.71 -21.31 4.73
C GLU A 133 20.97 -20.06 3.87
N SER A 134 20.74 -18.87 4.41
CA SER A 134 20.73 -17.59 3.68
C SER A 134 22.04 -16.81 3.75
N VAL A 135 23.06 -17.31 4.44
CA VAL A 135 24.36 -16.64 4.62
C VAL A 135 25.48 -17.44 3.95
N SER A 136 26.41 -16.76 3.26
CA SER A 136 27.54 -17.43 2.60
C SER A 136 28.48 -18.13 3.61
N PRO A 137 29.17 -19.23 3.22
CA PRO A 137 30.05 -19.97 4.13
C PRO A 137 31.11 -19.10 4.82
N ALA A 138 31.72 -18.16 4.10
CA ALA A 138 32.72 -17.25 4.65
C ALA A 138 32.17 -16.35 5.77
N ILE A 139 30.91 -15.93 5.66
CA ILE A 139 30.25 -15.12 6.70
C ILE A 139 29.82 -15.98 7.88
N LYS A 140 29.38 -17.22 7.64
CA LYS A 140 29.09 -18.17 8.74
C LYS A 140 30.29 -18.36 9.65
N GLU A 141 31.46 -18.62 9.08
CA GLU A 141 32.69 -18.87 9.84
C GLU A 141 33.18 -17.66 10.64
N THR A 142 32.89 -16.44 10.16
CA THR A 142 33.44 -15.20 10.72
C THR A 142 32.47 -14.43 11.62
N HIS A 143 31.15 -14.49 11.35
CA HIS A 143 30.13 -13.69 12.02
C HIS A 143 29.14 -14.53 12.84
N LEU A 144 28.92 -15.81 12.51
CA LEU A 144 27.96 -16.69 13.20
C LEU A 144 28.68 -17.64 14.16
N LEU A 145 29.21 -17.10 15.26
CA LEU A 145 29.98 -17.89 16.22
C LEU A 145 29.09 -18.89 16.99
N PRO A 146 29.58 -20.13 17.24
CA PRO A 146 28.87 -21.10 18.07
C PRO A 146 28.64 -20.57 19.50
N GLY A 147 27.44 -20.81 20.04
CA GLY A 147 27.07 -20.38 21.40
C GLY A 147 26.58 -18.93 21.54
N LYS A 148 26.42 -18.24 20.40
CA LYS A 148 25.81 -16.90 20.32
C LYS A 148 24.36 -17.02 19.87
N ASP A 149 23.52 -16.12 20.36
CA ASP A 149 22.10 -16.07 20.01
C ASP A 149 21.83 -15.27 18.72
N LEU A 150 20.58 -15.28 18.25
CA LEU A 150 20.18 -14.55 17.03
C LEU A 150 20.34 -13.03 17.16
N ARG A 151 20.23 -12.46 18.37
CA ARG A 151 20.44 -11.04 18.64
C ARG A 151 21.89 -10.67 18.38
N GLU A 152 22.82 -11.45 18.93
CA GLU A 152 24.25 -11.25 18.76
C GLU A 152 24.69 -11.46 17.31
N TRP A 153 24.16 -12.50 16.64
CA TRP A 153 24.40 -12.74 15.22
C TRP A 153 23.90 -11.57 14.36
N TYR A 154 22.66 -11.11 14.59
CA TYR A 154 22.08 -9.99 13.85
C TYR A 154 22.89 -8.70 14.06
N ALA A 155 23.27 -8.39 15.30
CA ALA A 155 24.06 -7.20 15.62
C ALA A 155 25.43 -7.20 14.91
N LYS A 156 26.10 -8.36 14.84
CA LYS A 156 27.38 -8.52 14.13
C LYS A 156 27.24 -8.39 12.62
N LEU A 157 26.20 -8.99 12.03
CA LEU A 157 25.92 -8.80 10.60
C LEU A 157 25.59 -7.33 10.30
N ALA A 158 24.82 -6.67 11.17
CA ALA A 158 24.44 -5.27 11.03
C ALA A 158 25.63 -4.31 11.10
N GLU A 159 26.66 -4.61 11.89
CA GLU A 159 27.91 -3.83 11.95
C GLU A 159 28.58 -3.74 10.56
N SER A 160 28.66 -4.88 9.85
CA SER A 160 29.22 -4.94 8.49
C SER A 160 28.33 -4.23 7.46
N GLY A 161 27.00 -4.28 7.65
CA GLY A 161 26.02 -3.60 6.82
C GLY A 161 26.04 -2.08 6.94
N LYS A 162 26.16 -1.55 8.17
CA LYS A 162 26.19 -0.10 8.45
C LYS A 162 27.30 0.64 7.69
N ALA A 163 28.48 0.01 7.53
CA ALA A 163 29.58 0.59 6.76
C ALA A 163 29.27 0.70 5.25
N TYR A 164 28.42 -0.17 4.72
CA TYR A 164 27.94 -0.11 3.35
C TYR A 164 26.79 0.87 3.18
N ASP A 165 25.84 0.91 4.12
CA ASP A 165 24.73 1.87 4.14
C ASP A 165 25.24 3.31 4.06
N GLY A 166 26.31 3.64 4.80
CA GLY A 166 26.96 4.96 4.71
C GLY A 166 27.53 5.28 3.32
N ARG A 167 28.10 4.29 2.61
CA ARG A 167 28.60 4.48 1.23
C ARG A 167 27.45 4.63 0.23
N LEU A 168 26.39 3.86 0.42
CA LEU A 168 25.20 3.89 -0.43
C LEU A 168 24.48 5.24 -0.30
N MET A 169 24.31 5.73 0.93
CA MET A 169 23.80 7.08 1.21
C MET A 169 24.64 8.16 0.48
N ILE A 170 25.97 8.11 0.57
CA ILE A 170 26.86 9.07 -0.12
C ILE A 170 26.71 8.98 -1.65
N ASN A 171 26.62 7.77 -2.21
CA ASN A 171 26.44 7.57 -3.64
C ASN A 171 25.07 8.08 -4.12
N THR A 172 23.98 7.72 -3.43
CA THR A 172 22.63 8.20 -3.74
C THR A 172 22.54 9.73 -3.63
N ARG A 173 23.16 10.32 -2.60
CA ARG A 173 23.28 11.78 -2.47
C ARG A 173 24.01 12.41 -3.66
N ARG A 174 25.11 11.80 -4.12
CA ARG A 174 25.83 12.27 -5.32
C ARG A 174 24.96 12.19 -6.57
N GLU A 175 24.22 11.09 -6.74
CA GLU A 175 23.31 10.89 -7.86
C GLU A 175 22.15 11.88 -7.85
N TYR A 176 21.58 12.15 -6.68
CA TYR A 176 20.55 13.17 -6.47
C TYR A 176 20.99 14.55 -7.00
N PHE A 177 22.13 15.06 -6.50
CA PHE A 177 22.64 16.36 -6.97
C PHE A 177 23.08 16.34 -8.44
N LYS A 178 23.64 15.23 -8.92
CA LYS A 178 23.98 15.06 -10.34
C LYS A 178 22.72 15.15 -11.21
N ARG A 179 21.61 14.54 -10.77
CA ARG A 179 20.34 14.54 -11.49
C ARG A 179 19.74 15.94 -11.57
N LEU A 180 19.73 16.68 -10.47
CA LEU A 180 19.28 18.07 -10.42
C LEU A 180 20.08 18.97 -11.38
N LYS A 181 21.41 18.82 -11.45
CA LYS A 181 22.25 19.57 -12.41
C LYS A 181 21.93 19.27 -13.87
N GLN A 182 21.31 18.13 -14.17
CA GLN A 182 20.90 17.74 -15.51
C GLN A 182 19.49 18.22 -15.89
N ALA A 183 18.72 18.76 -14.93
CA ALA A 183 17.32 19.15 -15.15
C ALA A 183 17.17 20.12 -16.31
N SER A 184 17.95 21.21 -16.32
CA SER A 184 17.94 22.24 -17.38
C SER A 184 18.30 21.71 -18.78
N LYS A 185 18.93 20.53 -18.87
CA LYS A 185 19.33 19.89 -20.14
C LYS A 185 18.36 18.80 -20.59
N ALA A 186 17.30 18.53 -19.83
CA ALA A 186 16.34 17.48 -20.15
C ALA A 186 15.54 17.78 -21.43
N GLY A 187 15.27 19.05 -21.75
CA GLY A 187 14.58 19.46 -22.97
C GLY A 187 13.26 18.70 -23.16
N LYS A 188 13.12 18.01 -24.31
CA LYS A 188 11.94 17.19 -24.64
C LYS A 188 11.84 15.85 -23.89
N LYS A 189 12.86 15.45 -23.13
CA LYS A 189 12.92 14.19 -22.33
C LYS A 189 12.69 14.47 -20.84
N LEU A 190 11.78 15.40 -20.55
CA LEU A 190 11.49 15.86 -19.20
C LEU A 190 10.78 14.78 -18.38
N ASP A 191 9.91 14.00 -19.03
CA ASP A 191 9.25 12.82 -18.48
C ASP A 191 10.25 11.73 -18.05
N GLU A 192 11.19 11.37 -18.92
CA GLU A 192 12.32 10.50 -18.58
C GLU A 192 13.16 11.12 -17.46
N TRP A 193 13.25 12.47 -17.42
CA TRP A 193 13.97 13.17 -16.37
C TRP A 193 13.33 12.92 -14.99
N VAL A 194 12.03 13.20 -14.90
CA VAL A 194 11.21 13.09 -13.69
C VAL A 194 11.16 11.66 -13.18
N MET A 195 10.96 10.66 -14.04
CA MET A 195 10.91 9.25 -13.61
C MET A 195 12.18 8.83 -12.85
N LYS A 196 13.38 9.07 -13.40
CA LYS A 196 14.61 8.70 -12.66
C LYS A 196 14.85 9.60 -11.44
N TRP A 197 14.34 10.83 -11.44
CA TRP A 197 14.39 11.66 -10.23
C TRP A 197 13.54 11.04 -9.12
N GLN A 198 12.33 10.54 -9.42
CA GLN A 198 11.48 9.82 -8.46
C GLN A 198 12.15 8.52 -7.97
N GLU A 199 12.82 7.77 -8.84
CA GLU A 199 13.61 6.59 -8.43
C GLU A 199 14.72 6.95 -7.43
N ILE A 200 15.46 8.03 -7.71
CA ILE A 200 16.53 8.51 -6.80
C ILE A 200 15.93 9.04 -5.49
N MET A 201 14.78 9.71 -5.53
CA MET A 201 14.07 10.16 -4.32
C MET A 201 13.65 8.97 -3.45
N ALA A 202 13.06 7.93 -4.05
CA ALA A 202 12.68 6.71 -3.34
C ALA A 202 13.90 6.04 -2.68
N GLN A 203 15.01 5.91 -3.42
CA GLN A 203 16.27 5.37 -2.88
C GLN A 203 16.86 6.27 -1.79
N GLY A 204 16.82 7.59 -1.98
CA GLY A 204 17.37 8.55 -1.02
C GLY A 204 16.61 8.53 0.30
N GLN A 205 15.27 8.51 0.24
CA GLN A 205 14.43 8.40 1.44
C GLN A 205 14.67 7.08 2.16
N ARG A 206 14.80 5.98 1.40
CA ARG A 206 15.14 4.66 1.95
C ARG A 206 16.50 4.65 2.64
N HIS A 207 17.55 5.17 2.01
CA HIS A 207 18.92 5.16 2.55
C HIS A 207 19.18 6.30 3.56
N GLY A 208 18.15 7.08 3.93
CA GLY A 208 18.30 8.13 4.92
C GLY A 208 19.04 9.38 4.45
N VAL A 209 19.07 9.66 3.14
CA VAL A 209 19.66 10.88 2.59
C VAL A 209 18.86 12.11 3.09
N PRO A 210 19.46 13.03 3.86
CA PRO A 210 18.74 14.14 4.49
C PRO A 210 18.05 15.05 3.48
N GLU A 211 18.71 15.27 2.34
CA GLU A 211 18.18 16.11 1.26
C GLU A 211 16.86 15.57 0.72
N THR A 212 16.69 14.25 0.60
CA THR A 212 15.47 13.65 0.04
C THR A 212 14.36 13.45 1.08
N LYS A 213 14.69 13.54 2.38
CA LYS A 213 13.72 13.39 3.49
C LYS A 213 13.10 14.72 3.93
N THR A 214 13.83 15.81 3.78
CA THR A 214 13.40 17.12 4.27
C THR A 214 12.77 17.92 3.13
N ALA A 215 11.45 18.08 3.14
CA ALA A 215 10.64 18.76 2.13
C ALA A 215 11.15 20.15 1.79
N THR A 216 11.47 20.96 2.79
CA THR A 216 12.03 22.29 2.60
C THR A 216 13.34 22.28 1.80
N ILE A 217 14.13 21.21 1.90
CA ILE A 217 15.40 21.05 1.18
C ILE A 217 15.15 20.56 -0.23
N TRP A 218 14.54 19.38 -0.42
CA TRP A 218 14.41 18.84 -1.78
C TRP A 218 13.46 19.64 -2.67
N VAL A 219 12.42 20.28 -2.12
CA VAL A 219 11.54 21.16 -2.92
C VAL A 219 12.31 22.39 -3.37
N ARG A 220 13.11 23.01 -2.49
CA ARG A 220 13.97 24.14 -2.87
C ARG A 220 14.94 23.71 -3.98
N ASP A 221 15.60 22.58 -3.81
CA ASP A 221 16.61 22.08 -4.75
C ASP A 221 15.98 21.73 -6.10
N LEU A 222 14.80 21.09 -6.11
CA LEU A 222 14.02 20.80 -7.30
C LEU A 222 13.59 22.08 -8.02
N CYS A 223 12.94 23.01 -7.33
CA CYS A 223 12.49 24.28 -7.92
C CYS A 223 13.66 25.09 -8.47
N THR A 224 14.82 25.08 -7.80
CA THR A 224 16.04 25.75 -8.29
C THR A 224 16.56 25.10 -9.57
N ALA A 225 16.53 23.76 -9.63
CA ALA A 225 16.95 23.02 -10.81
C ALA A 225 16.01 23.21 -12.02
N LEU A 226 14.71 23.38 -11.76
CA LEU A 226 13.66 23.54 -12.77
C LEU A 226 13.39 24.99 -13.17
N ALA A 227 13.80 25.99 -12.38
CA ALA A 227 13.62 27.40 -12.68
C ALA A 227 14.06 27.83 -14.10
N PRO A 228 15.19 27.33 -14.66
CA PRO A 228 15.57 27.66 -16.04
C PRO A 228 14.60 27.19 -17.13
N ILE A 229 13.69 26.27 -16.82
CA ILE A 229 12.69 25.72 -17.76
C ILE A 229 11.31 26.28 -17.44
N VAL A 230 10.94 26.37 -16.15
CA VAL A 230 9.58 26.65 -15.67
C VAL A 230 9.56 27.56 -14.43
N GLU A 231 10.18 28.74 -14.53
CA GLU A 231 10.30 29.69 -13.41
C GLU A 231 8.97 30.04 -12.74
N THR A 232 7.93 30.26 -13.54
CA THR A 232 6.56 30.57 -13.12
C THR A 232 5.96 29.47 -12.25
N TRP A 233 6.07 28.21 -12.68
CA TRP A 233 5.62 27.06 -11.88
C TRP A 233 6.42 26.91 -10.60
N ALA A 234 7.75 26.99 -10.68
CA ALA A 234 8.63 26.82 -9.52
C ALA A 234 8.33 27.84 -8.41
N THR A 235 8.00 29.07 -8.79
CA THR A 235 7.62 30.14 -7.85
C THR A 235 6.22 29.92 -7.29
N ALA A 236 5.23 29.67 -8.16
CA ALA A 236 3.84 29.47 -7.76
C ALA A 236 3.66 28.25 -6.85
N PHE A 237 4.31 27.12 -7.20
CA PHE A 237 4.27 25.88 -6.45
C PHE A 237 4.75 26.07 -5.00
N ARG A 238 5.90 26.74 -4.82
CA ARG A 238 6.45 27.01 -3.48
C ARG A 238 5.55 27.88 -2.62
N MET A 239 4.80 28.80 -3.23
CA MET A 239 3.84 29.64 -2.51
C MET A 239 2.59 28.84 -2.14
N LEU A 240 2.01 28.11 -3.10
CA LEU A 240 0.77 27.36 -2.91
C LEU A 240 0.93 26.22 -1.90
N LYS A 241 2.07 25.53 -1.94
CA LYS A 241 2.36 24.36 -1.10
C LYS A 241 3.16 24.68 0.16
N LYS A 242 3.30 25.96 0.52
CA LYS A 242 4.14 26.41 1.63
C LYS A 242 3.86 25.68 2.95
N ALA A 243 2.59 25.55 3.34
CA ALA A 243 2.21 24.89 4.59
C ALA A 243 2.65 23.41 4.62
N GLU A 244 2.37 22.67 3.54
CA GLU A 244 2.72 21.25 3.40
C GLU A 244 4.23 21.01 3.34
N ILE A 245 4.98 21.95 2.75
CA ILE A 245 6.44 21.95 2.70
C ILE A 245 7.00 22.17 4.11
N ASP A 246 6.48 23.15 4.85
CA ASP A 246 6.94 23.49 6.19
C ASP A 246 6.59 22.38 7.21
N SER A 247 5.48 21.67 7.03
CA SER A 247 5.08 20.50 7.85
C SER A 247 5.73 19.18 7.42
N ASN A 248 6.51 19.16 6.35
CA ASN A 248 7.15 17.95 5.80
C ASN A 248 6.16 16.84 5.39
N THR A 249 4.94 17.19 5.00
CA THR A 249 3.87 16.24 4.65
C THR A 249 3.71 16.03 3.15
N ILE A 250 4.36 16.84 2.32
CA ILE A 250 4.24 16.79 0.87
C ILE A 250 4.95 15.56 0.26
N SER A 251 4.29 14.88 -0.68
CA SER A 251 4.85 13.72 -1.38
C SER A 251 5.61 14.13 -2.64
N TYR A 252 6.83 13.61 -2.81
CA TYR A 252 7.61 13.83 -4.03
C TYR A 252 6.93 13.25 -5.28
N GLN A 253 6.04 12.27 -5.13
CA GLN A 253 5.26 11.71 -6.23
C GLN A 253 4.18 12.70 -6.70
N GLU A 254 3.49 13.35 -5.77
CA GLU A 254 2.50 14.40 -6.08
C GLU A 254 3.16 15.59 -6.78
N VAL A 255 4.35 16.01 -6.33
CA VAL A 255 5.09 17.11 -6.97
C VAL A 255 5.52 16.75 -8.39
N ALA A 256 5.94 15.50 -8.62
CA ALA A 256 6.30 15.03 -9.95
C ALA A 256 5.10 15.08 -10.91
N ALA A 257 3.92 14.64 -10.46
CA ALA A 257 2.69 14.69 -11.24
C ALA A 257 2.28 16.16 -11.54
N ASP A 258 2.26 17.03 -10.53
CA ASP A 258 1.94 18.46 -10.70
C ASP A 258 2.88 19.15 -11.69
N PHE A 259 4.18 18.84 -11.61
CA PHE A 259 5.17 19.36 -12.55
C PHE A 259 4.98 18.84 -13.98
N LEU A 260 4.79 17.53 -14.15
CA LEU A 260 4.57 16.94 -15.46
C LEU A 260 3.31 17.48 -16.12
N TYR A 261 2.25 17.69 -15.34
CA TYR A 261 1.03 18.33 -15.79
C TYR A 261 1.25 19.78 -16.22
N TYR A 262 2.00 20.59 -15.45
CA TYR A 262 2.36 21.94 -15.87
C TYR A 262 3.11 21.95 -17.22
N CYS A 263 3.91 20.92 -17.47
CA CYS A 263 4.62 20.74 -18.74
C CYS A 263 3.81 20.02 -19.82
N ASN A 264 2.63 19.47 -19.52
CA ASN A 264 1.80 18.73 -20.47
C ASN A 264 0.98 19.68 -21.34
N ASP A 265 1.73 20.39 -22.16
CA ASP A 265 1.29 21.52 -22.95
C ASP A 265 1.48 21.24 -24.44
N TRP A 266 0.91 20.11 -24.84
CA TRP A 266 1.16 19.54 -26.16
C TRP A 266 0.30 20.20 -27.23
N HIS A 267 -0.85 20.76 -26.86
CA HIS A 267 -1.80 21.35 -27.79
C HIS A 267 -1.61 22.87 -27.92
N ARG A 268 -1.55 23.37 -29.16
CA ARG A 268 -1.29 24.79 -29.45
C ARG A 268 -2.37 25.76 -28.94
N THR A 269 -3.62 25.31 -28.91
CA THR A 269 -4.77 26.13 -28.52
C THR A 269 -4.89 26.17 -27.01
N ARG A 270 -4.94 27.38 -26.46
CA ARG A 270 -5.17 27.68 -25.05
C ARG A 270 -6.23 28.74 -24.93
N ILE A 271 -7.19 28.50 -24.05
CA ILE A 271 -8.28 29.43 -23.81
C ILE A 271 -8.34 29.69 -22.32
N ASP A 272 -8.40 30.96 -21.94
CA ASP A 272 -8.59 31.34 -20.55
C ASP A 272 -9.99 30.90 -20.10
N TYR A 273 -10.09 30.33 -18.91
CA TYR A 273 -11.36 29.88 -18.33
C TYR A 273 -12.43 30.98 -18.36
N PHE A 274 -12.04 32.24 -18.15
CA PHE A 274 -12.97 33.37 -18.15
C PHE A 274 -13.42 33.82 -19.55
N ASP A 275 -12.79 33.33 -20.62
CA ASP A 275 -13.22 33.57 -22.00
C ASP A 275 -14.31 32.57 -22.45
N LEU A 276 -14.59 31.53 -21.66
CA LEU A 276 -15.57 30.49 -21.96
C LEU A 276 -16.96 30.85 -21.43
N ALA A 277 -17.96 30.84 -22.33
CA ALA A 277 -19.35 31.08 -21.95
C ALA A 277 -20.15 29.77 -21.85
N SER A 278 -20.77 29.50 -20.69
CA SER A 278 -21.60 28.31 -20.46
C SER A 278 -22.88 28.33 -21.30
N VAL A 279 -23.22 27.21 -21.92
CA VAL A 279 -24.47 27.03 -22.67
C VAL A 279 -25.59 26.68 -21.69
N THR A 280 -26.27 27.69 -21.15
CA THR A 280 -27.45 27.48 -20.30
C THR A 280 -28.68 27.14 -21.15
N LYS A 281 -28.79 25.88 -21.63
CA LYS A 281 -30.05 25.30 -22.11
C LYS A 281 -30.17 23.80 -21.75
N ASP A 282 -31.08 23.52 -20.83
CA ASP A 282 -31.85 22.27 -20.67
C ASP A 282 -31.17 20.91 -20.95
N LEU A 283 -30.16 20.54 -20.17
CA LEU A 283 -29.73 19.13 -20.05
C LEU A 283 -30.68 18.26 -19.20
N LYS A 284 -31.81 18.81 -18.71
CA LYS A 284 -32.79 18.10 -17.88
C LYS A 284 -33.57 16.99 -18.62
N ALA A 285 -33.51 16.93 -19.94
CA ALA A 285 -34.31 15.97 -20.72
C ALA A 285 -33.67 14.58 -20.92
N HIS A 286 -32.38 14.37 -20.59
CA HIS A 286 -31.67 13.13 -20.95
C HIS A 286 -31.00 12.35 -19.80
N ARG A 287 -31.24 12.71 -18.53
CA ARG A 287 -30.65 11.98 -17.39
C ARG A 287 -31.70 11.34 -16.50
N LYS A 288 -31.97 10.05 -16.74
CA LYS A 288 -32.55 9.13 -15.74
C LYS A 288 -31.58 7.96 -15.56
N LYS A 289 -30.62 8.09 -14.65
CA LYS A 289 -30.39 7.14 -13.55
C LYS A 289 -29.28 7.63 -12.64
N LYS A 290 -29.52 7.30 -11.37
CA LYS A 290 -28.93 7.75 -10.12
C LYS A 290 -27.81 6.79 -9.76
N TYR A 291 -26.54 7.18 -9.88
CA TYR A 291 -25.40 6.77 -9.05
C TYR A 291 -24.24 7.77 -9.31
N CYS A 292 -23.55 8.16 -8.23
CA CYS A 292 -22.42 9.12 -8.14
C CYS A 292 -22.77 10.62 -8.20
N SER A 293 -22.98 11.19 -7.01
CA SER A 293 -23.25 12.61 -6.73
C SER A 293 -22.05 13.57 -6.89
N ASP A 294 -20.88 13.08 -7.28
CA ASP A 294 -19.64 13.89 -7.33
C ASP A 294 -19.15 14.18 -8.76
N ALA A 295 -19.76 13.55 -9.78
CA ALA A 295 -19.40 13.72 -11.19
C ALA A 295 -20.21 14.82 -11.91
N GLU A 296 -21.20 15.43 -11.24
CA GLU A 296 -22.13 16.37 -11.85
C GLU A 296 -21.52 17.74 -12.21
N GLU A 297 -20.32 18.08 -11.72
CA GLU A 297 -19.71 19.42 -11.90
C GLU A 297 -18.49 19.46 -12.86
N LYS A 298 -17.91 18.32 -13.25
CA LYS A 298 -16.66 18.24 -14.04
C LYS A 298 -16.82 18.59 -15.53
N LEU A 299 -17.96 18.26 -16.15
CA LEU A 299 -18.20 18.38 -17.59
C LEU A 299 -19.23 19.48 -17.89
N ARG A 300 -18.82 20.50 -18.66
CA ARG A 300 -19.66 21.66 -18.98
C ARG A 300 -19.67 21.94 -20.47
N LEU A 301 -20.85 22.21 -21.03
CA LEU A 301 -20.98 22.65 -22.40
C LEU A 301 -20.70 24.15 -22.49
N VAL A 302 -19.68 24.54 -23.25
CA VAL A 302 -19.23 25.94 -23.35
C VAL A 302 -19.14 26.40 -24.82
N THR A 303 -19.08 27.71 -25.01
CA THR A 303 -18.87 28.37 -26.31
C THR A 303 -17.69 29.32 -26.23
N HIS A 304 -16.98 29.48 -27.35
CA HIS A 304 -15.87 30.39 -27.50
C HIS A 304 -15.79 30.85 -28.96
N PRO A 305 -15.44 32.12 -29.27
CA PRO A 305 -15.37 32.62 -30.65
C PRO A 305 -14.45 31.84 -31.60
N SER A 306 -13.46 31.11 -31.06
CA SER A 306 -12.57 30.26 -31.87
C SER A 306 -13.19 28.94 -32.33
N PHE A 307 -14.40 28.58 -31.86
CA PHE A 307 -15.10 27.37 -32.26
C PHE A 307 -16.47 27.73 -32.85
N GLU A 308 -16.77 27.14 -34.01
CA GLU A 308 -18.06 27.34 -34.69
C GLU A 308 -19.24 26.69 -33.94
N LEU A 309 -18.97 25.63 -33.18
CA LEU A 309 -19.95 24.86 -32.42
C LEU A 309 -19.59 24.87 -30.92
N PRO A 310 -20.58 24.64 -30.03
CA PRO A 310 -20.31 24.38 -28.63
C PRO A 310 -19.32 23.22 -28.44
N VAL A 311 -18.46 23.35 -27.42
CA VAL A 311 -17.40 22.39 -27.07
C VAL A 311 -17.58 21.90 -25.64
N LEU A 312 -17.13 20.68 -25.38
CA LEU A 312 -17.22 20.08 -24.05
C LEU A 312 -15.98 20.45 -23.26
N MET A 313 -16.16 21.12 -22.12
CA MET A 313 -15.10 21.45 -21.19
C MET A 313 -15.07 20.44 -20.05
N LYS A 314 -13.90 19.87 -19.76
CA LYS A 314 -13.62 19.12 -18.54
C LYS A 314 -12.64 19.90 -17.69
N ILE A 315 -12.99 20.22 -16.44
CA ILE A 315 -12.11 20.88 -15.47
C ILE A 315 -12.02 20.06 -14.18
N VAL A 316 -10.94 20.26 -13.43
CA VAL A 316 -10.78 19.71 -12.09
C VAL A 316 -10.92 20.81 -11.06
N GLU A 317 -11.88 20.65 -10.14
CA GLU A 317 -12.15 21.62 -9.08
C GLU A 317 -11.29 21.37 -7.83
N PHE A 318 -10.82 20.13 -7.62
CA PHE A 318 -10.10 19.72 -6.42
C PHE A 318 -8.69 19.17 -6.69
N PRO A 319 -7.67 19.58 -5.90
CA PRO A 319 -6.29 19.15 -6.14
C PRO A 319 -6.01 17.64 -6.14
N ARG A 320 -6.84 16.84 -5.46
CA ARG A 320 -6.63 15.38 -5.41
C ARG A 320 -6.94 14.68 -6.73
N GLN A 321 -7.75 15.30 -7.59
CA GLN A 321 -8.18 14.73 -8.88
C GLN A 321 -7.25 15.10 -10.04
N PHE A 322 -6.14 15.81 -9.78
CA PHE A 322 -5.20 16.21 -10.84
C PHE A 322 -4.58 15.01 -11.57
N HIS A 323 -4.34 13.90 -10.88
CA HIS A 323 -3.76 12.70 -11.50
C HIS A 323 -4.66 12.11 -12.60
N CYS A 324 -5.99 12.05 -12.36
CA CYS A 324 -6.97 11.58 -13.35
C CYS A 324 -6.94 12.43 -14.63
N LEU A 325 -6.90 13.76 -14.48
CA LEU A 325 -6.90 14.69 -15.62
C LEU A 325 -5.59 14.62 -16.42
N GLU A 326 -4.44 14.43 -15.77
CA GLU A 326 -3.16 14.23 -16.44
C GLU A 326 -3.18 12.96 -17.29
N THR A 327 -3.58 11.84 -16.69
CA THR A 327 -3.71 10.54 -17.34
C THR A 327 -4.60 10.64 -18.58
N GLU A 328 -5.76 11.28 -18.44
CA GLU A 328 -6.70 11.45 -19.52
C GLU A 328 -6.15 12.38 -20.62
N THR A 329 -5.55 13.51 -20.27
CA THR A 329 -4.95 14.46 -21.24
C THR A 329 -3.83 13.80 -22.04
N ARG A 330 -2.98 12.99 -21.39
CA ARG A 330 -1.90 12.24 -22.04
C ARG A 330 -2.46 11.16 -22.96
N THR A 331 -3.54 10.51 -22.55
CA THR A 331 -4.26 9.54 -23.39
C THR A 331 -4.79 10.21 -24.64
N TYR A 332 -5.44 11.37 -24.53
CA TYR A 332 -5.87 12.16 -25.69
C TYR A 332 -4.71 12.56 -26.60
N GLN A 333 -3.55 12.93 -26.05
CA GLN A 333 -2.35 13.22 -26.85
C GLN A 333 -1.90 12.01 -27.68
N VAL A 334 -1.89 10.82 -27.09
CA VAL A 334 -1.51 9.59 -27.80
C VAL A 334 -2.55 9.22 -28.85
N LEU A 335 -3.83 9.51 -28.60
CA LEU A 335 -4.94 9.16 -29.48
C LEU A 335 -5.26 10.22 -30.54
N ASP A 336 -4.58 11.37 -30.52
CA ASP A 336 -4.82 12.48 -31.45
C ASP A 336 -4.71 12.02 -32.91
N GLY A 337 -5.76 12.30 -33.69
CA GLY A 337 -5.87 11.91 -35.11
C GLY A 337 -6.07 10.41 -35.39
N LYS A 338 -6.38 9.57 -34.39
CA LYS A 338 -6.54 8.11 -34.56
C LYS A 338 -7.98 7.62 -34.63
N ASP A 339 -8.97 8.51 -34.55
CA ASP A 339 -10.42 8.19 -34.54
C ASP A 339 -10.84 7.15 -33.47
N ILE A 340 -10.11 7.08 -32.34
CA ILE A 340 -10.44 6.21 -31.19
C ILE A 340 -11.18 6.99 -30.09
N ALA A 341 -10.88 8.28 -29.94
CA ALA A 341 -11.42 9.17 -28.92
C ALA A 341 -11.93 10.47 -29.58
N PRO A 342 -12.77 11.27 -28.88
CA PRO A 342 -13.16 12.59 -29.36
C PRO A 342 -11.93 13.47 -29.62
N ARG A 343 -12.04 14.35 -30.61
CA ARG A 343 -10.98 15.31 -30.91
C ARG A 343 -10.72 16.25 -29.73
N PHE A 344 -9.47 16.31 -29.30
CA PHE A 344 -8.98 17.29 -28.33
C PHE A 344 -8.81 18.65 -29.01
N LEU A 345 -9.38 19.70 -28.43
CA LEU A 345 -9.46 21.03 -29.04
C LEU A 345 -8.54 22.06 -28.38
N GLY A 346 -8.11 21.82 -27.14
CA GLY A 346 -7.19 22.71 -26.44
C GLY A 346 -7.23 22.58 -24.93
N HIS A 347 -6.30 23.30 -24.31
CA HIS A 347 -6.18 23.39 -22.86
C HIS A 347 -7.00 24.58 -22.33
N VAL A 348 -7.65 24.38 -21.18
CA VAL A 348 -8.29 25.46 -20.41
C VAL A 348 -7.28 25.97 -19.39
N MET A 349 -7.07 27.28 -19.38
CA MET A 349 -6.08 27.94 -18.53
C MET A 349 -6.75 28.79 -17.44
N GLU A 350 -6.19 28.81 -16.24
CA GLU A 350 -6.54 29.79 -15.20
C GLU A 350 -5.25 30.28 -14.53
N ALA A 351 -5.04 31.60 -14.51
CA ALA A 351 -3.85 32.23 -13.93
C ALA A 351 -2.52 31.60 -14.39
N GLY A 352 -2.43 31.24 -15.68
CA GLY A 352 -1.23 30.66 -16.29
C GLY A 352 -0.99 29.17 -16.01
N ARG A 353 -1.94 28.46 -15.39
CA ARG A 353 -1.92 27.01 -15.17
C ARG A 353 -2.98 26.35 -16.04
N VAL A 354 -2.72 25.14 -16.53
CA VAL A 354 -3.78 24.31 -17.11
C VAL A 354 -4.71 23.91 -15.96
N VAL A 355 -6.02 23.99 -16.15
CA VAL A 355 -7.03 23.56 -15.15
C VAL A 355 -8.02 22.55 -15.73
N GLY A 356 -7.90 22.28 -17.02
CA GLY A 356 -8.80 21.43 -17.77
C GLY A 356 -8.46 21.37 -19.25
N PHE A 357 -9.36 20.78 -20.02
CA PHE A 357 -9.25 20.70 -21.47
C PHE A 357 -10.61 20.77 -22.15
N LEU A 358 -10.58 20.96 -23.46
CA LEU A 358 -11.73 21.07 -24.34
C LEU A 358 -11.75 19.89 -25.33
N LEU A 359 -12.90 19.25 -25.46
CA LEU A 359 -13.19 18.21 -26.44
C LEU A 359 -14.30 18.66 -27.38
N GLU A 360 -14.41 18.01 -28.54
CA GLU A 360 -15.61 18.13 -29.36
C GLU A 360 -16.84 17.57 -28.63
N TRP A 361 -17.94 18.32 -28.60
CA TRP A 361 -19.19 17.92 -27.92
C TRP A 361 -20.10 17.07 -28.80
N LYS A 362 -20.37 17.55 -30.02
CA LYS A 362 -21.32 16.90 -30.94
C LYS A 362 -20.59 16.01 -31.91
N ILE A 363 -20.38 14.75 -31.53
CA ILE A 363 -20.05 13.72 -32.51
C ILE A 363 -21.34 13.42 -33.28
N GLU A 364 -21.56 14.12 -34.38
CA GLU A 364 -22.82 14.05 -35.13
C GLU A 364 -23.13 12.61 -35.57
N GLY A 365 -24.34 12.14 -35.26
CA GLY A 365 -24.77 10.75 -35.52
C GLY A 365 -24.28 9.73 -34.49
N ALA A 366 -23.58 10.13 -33.43
CA ALA A 366 -23.20 9.23 -32.35
C ALA A 366 -24.37 8.96 -31.39
N ARG A 367 -24.50 7.71 -30.95
CA ARG A 367 -25.40 7.27 -29.88
C ARG A 367 -24.60 6.53 -28.80
N PRO A 368 -25.09 6.44 -27.55
CA PRO A 368 -24.53 5.51 -26.58
C PRO A 368 -24.51 4.08 -27.15
N ALA A 369 -23.44 3.34 -26.83
CA ALA A 369 -23.36 1.92 -27.15
C ALA A 369 -24.44 1.13 -26.40
N ASP A 370 -24.81 -0.03 -26.94
CA ASP A 370 -25.63 -1.01 -26.24
C ASP A 370 -25.03 -2.42 -26.38
N VAL A 371 -25.69 -3.41 -25.79
CA VAL A 371 -25.21 -4.81 -25.77
C VAL A 371 -25.02 -5.39 -27.17
N SER A 372 -25.77 -4.92 -28.17
CA SER A 372 -25.61 -5.36 -29.56
C SER A 372 -24.30 -4.89 -30.19
N ASP A 373 -23.68 -3.84 -29.64
CA ASP A 373 -22.40 -3.29 -30.10
C ASP A 373 -21.18 -3.95 -29.43
N LEU A 374 -21.36 -4.98 -28.61
CA LEU A 374 -20.28 -5.61 -27.82
C LEU A 374 -19.04 -5.95 -28.66
N GLY A 375 -19.23 -6.53 -29.84
CA GLY A 375 -18.12 -6.86 -30.74
C GLY A 375 -17.35 -5.63 -31.22
N ALA A 376 -18.07 -4.53 -31.54
CA ALA A 376 -17.46 -3.28 -31.95
C ALA A 376 -16.74 -2.57 -30.78
N CYS A 377 -17.27 -2.70 -29.57
CA CYS A 377 -16.69 -2.13 -28.35
C CYS A 377 -15.39 -2.84 -27.96
N ILE A 378 -15.38 -4.19 -28.01
CA ILE A 378 -14.15 -4.98 -27.85
C ILE A 378 -13.12 -4.57 -28.91
N GLY A 379 -13.55 -4.40 -30.17
CA GLY A 379 -12.67 -3.93 -31.24
C GLY A 379 -12.09 -2.53 -30.98
N ALA A 380 -12.81 -1.62 -30.33
CA ALA A 380 -12.29 -0.31 -29.93
C ALA A 380 -11.25 -0.40 -28.82
N LEU A 381 -11.49 -1.23 -27.79
CA LEU A 381 -10.48 -1.50 -26.77
C LEU A 381 -9.22 -2.13 -27.36
N GLN A 382 -9.35 -3.04 -28.33
CA GLN A 382 -8.19 -3.60 -29.03
C GLN A 382 -7.37 -2.52 -29.76
N ARG A 383 -8.03 -1.58 -30.45
CA ARG A 383 -7.33 -0.44 -31.08
C ARG A 383 -6.65 0.46 -30.05
N LEU A 384 -7.23 0.64 -28.87
CA LEU A 384 -6.60 1.35 -27.75
C LEU A 384 -5.35 0.59 -27.26
N HIS A 385 -5.45 -0.73 -27.07
CA HIS A 385 -4.36 -1.61 -26.67
C HIS A 385 -3.20 -1.60 -27.67
N GLU A 386 -3.49 -1.52 -28.96
CA GLU A 386 -2.49 -1.36 -30.03
C GLU A 386 -1.70 -0.04 -29.93
N GLN A 387 -2.25 0.99 -29.27
CA GLN A 387 -1.52 2.23 -28.96
C GLN A 387 -0.66 2.12 -27.70
N GLY A 388 -0.62 0.94 -27.05
CA GLY A 388 0.07 0.76 -25.78
C GLY A 388 -0.64 1.43 -24.61
N LEU A 389 -1.97 1.52 -24.67
CA LEU A 389 -2.82 2.01 -23.57
C LEU A 389 -3.90 0.99 -23.21
N THR A 390 -4.29 0.90 -21.94
CA THR A 390 -5.57 0.32 -21.50
C THR A 390 -6.50 1.42 -21.00
N HIS A 391 -7.82 1.21 -21.06
CA HIS A 391 -8.79 2.18 -20.54
C HIS A 391 -8.80 2.18 -19.01
N GLY A 392 -8.66 1.00 -18.39
CA GLY A 392 -8.58 0.81 -16.94
C GLY A 392 -9.89 0.25 -16.40
N THR A 393 -10.96 1.03 -16.57
CA THR A 393 -12.31 0.70 -16.09
C THR A 393 -13.38 1.02 -17.14
N PRO A 394 -13.33 0.41 -18.34
CA PRO A 394 -14.25 0.74 -19.42
C PRO A 394 -15.68 0.38 -19.05
N HIS A 395 -16.55 1.39 -18.95
CA HIS A 395 -17.97 1.22 -18.68
C HIS A 395 -18.81 1.43 -19.95
N LEU A 396 -20.00 0.83 -20.01
CA LEU A 396 -20.94 1.00 -21.13
C LEU A 396 -21.21 2.48 -21.46
N ASP A 397 -21.29 3.32 -20.42
CA ASP A 397 -21.55 4.76 -20.54
C ASP A 397 -20.39 5.54 -21.17
N ASP A 398 -19.20 4.94 -21.25
CA ASP A 398 -17.98 5.54 -21.79
C ASP A 398 -17.76 5.23 -23.29
N LEU A 399 -18.77 4.65 -23.95
CA LEU A 399 -18.70 4.22 -25.35
C LEU A 399 -19.79 4.87 -26.19
N LEU A 400 -19.36 5.52 -27.27
CA LEU A 400 -20.22 6.16 -28.25
C LEU A 400 -20.07 5.48 -29.60
N VAL A 401 -21.19 5.08 -30.22
CA VAL A 401 -21.22 4.45 -31.54
C VAL A 401 -21.58 5.49 -32.60
N LYS A 402 -20.70 5.70 -33.58
CA LYS A 402 -20.89 6.56 -34.75
C LYS A 402 -20.61 5.77 -36.03
N GLU A 403 -21.59 5.62 -36.91
CA GLU A 403 -21.44 4.93 -38.20
C GLU A 403 -20.80 3.52 -38.08
N GLY A 404 -21.14 2.78 -37.01
CA GLY A 404 -20.59 1.45 -36.72
C GLY A 404 -19.18 1.45 -36.12
N LYS A 405 -18.55 2.62 -35.94
CA LYS A 405 -17.31 2.78 -35.18
C LYS A 405 -17.62 3.15 -33.74
N VAL A 406 -16.86 2.60 -32.81
CA VAL A 406 -16.94 2.93 -31.38
C VAL A 406 -15.83 3.91 -31.02
N ILE A 407 -16.23 4.96 -30.32
CA ILE A 407 -15.40 6.04 -29.78
C ILE A 407 -15.43 5.91 -28.25
N LEU A 408 -14.24 5.90 -27.65
CA LEU A 408 -14.03 5.78 -26.22
C LEU A 408 -13.91 7.18 -25.58
N ILE A 409 -14.51 7.35 -24.42
CA ILE A 409 -14.39 8.56 -23.58
C ILE A 409 -13.95 8.19 -22.16
N ASP A 410 -13.70 9.22 -21.34
CA ASP A 410 -13.38 9.11 -19.91
C ASP A 410 -12.16 8.23 -19.58
N PHE A 411 -10.96 8.75 -19.89
CA PHE A 411 -9.70 8.01 -19.70
C PHE A 411 -9.01 8.32 -18.36
N GLU A 412 -9.78 8.58 -17.30
CA GLU A 412 -9.24 8.96 -15.98
C GLU A 412 -8.35 7.86 -15.37
N GLU A 413 -8.64 6.58 -15.67
CA GLU A 413 -7.92 5.41 -15.15
C GLU A 413 -7.01 4.73 -16.20
N ALA A 414 -6.73 5.40 -17.32
CA ALA A 414 -5.95 4.79 -18.39
C ALA A 414 -4.50 4.50 -17.96
N GLU A 415 -3.96 3.36 -18.39
CA GLU A 415 -2.60 2.96 -18.06
C GLU A 415 -1.76 2.71 -19.32
N SER A 416 -0.47 3.04 -19.26
CA SER A 416 0.47 2.79 -20.35
C SER A 416 1.22 1.45 -20.23
N ARG A 417 1.04 0.71 -19.13
CA ARG A 417 1.70 -0.60 -18.89
C ARG A 417 0.86 -1.75 -19.44
N VAL A 418 0.85 -1.88 -20.76
CA VAL A 418 0.01 -2.87 -21.45
C VAL A 418 0.68 -4.24 -21.50
N ASP A 419 0.54 -5.00 -20.41
CA ASP A 419 0.80 -6.44 -20.45
C ASP A 419 -0.46 -7.23 -20.87
N ALA A 420 -0.35 -8.55 -20.96
CA ALA A 420 -1.48 -9.39 -21.34
C ALA A 420 -2.57 -9.41 -20.25
N LEU A 421 -2.21 -9.21 -18.98
CA LEU A 421 -3.13 -9.22 -17.86
C LEU A 421 -3.97 -7.94 -17.83
N ALA A 422 -3.36 -6.78 -18.03
CA ALA A 422 -4.04 -5.48 -18.11
C ALA A 422 -5.09 -5.48 -19.24
N ARG A 423 -4.73 -5.98 -20.43
CA ARG A 423 -5.66 -6.09 -21.57
C ARG A 423 -6.84 -7.03 -21.29
N ALA A 424 -6.57 -8.15 -20.62
CA ALA A 424 -7.60 -9.11 -20.24
C ALA A 424 -8.56 -8.50 -19.21
N LYS A 425 -8.03 -7.76 -18.22
CA LYS A 425 -8.84 -7.02 -17.23
C LYS A 425 -9.76 -6.01 -17.90
N ASP A 426 -9.22 -5.17 -18.79
CA ASP A 426 -9.96 -4.14 -19.54
C ASP A 426 -11.15 -4.75 -20.31
N THR A 427 -10.87 -5.85 -21.01
CA THR A 427 -11.90 -6.59 -21.79
C THR A 427 -12.95 -7.22 -20.87
N HIS A 428 -12.55 -7.73 -19.71
CA HIS A 428 -13.44 -8.31 -18.73
C HIS A 428 -14.37 -7.26 -18.11
N TYR A 429 -13.82 -6.11 -17.69
CA TYR A 429 -14.59 -4.98 -17.15
C TYR A 429 -15.69 -4.54 -18.12
N LEU A 430 -15.32 -4.32 -19.38
CA LEU A 430 -16.28 -3.94 -20.42
C LEU A 430 -17.37 -5.00 -20.60
N THR A 431 -16.98 -6.27 -20.73
CA THR A 431 -17.94 -7.36 -20.97
C THR A 431 -18.90 -7.51 -19.78
N SER A 432 -18.41 -7.40 -18.55
CA SER A 432 -19.22 -7.45 -17.33
C SER A 432 -20.17 -6.26 -17.24
N SER A 433 -19.69 -5.03 -17.50
CA SER A 433 -20.52 -3.82 -17.53
C SER A 433 -21.65 -3.92 -18.57
N MET A 434 -21.34 -4.33 -19.81
CA MET A 434 -22.36 -4.46 -20.87
C MET A 434 -23.40 -5.54 -20.58
N LEU A 435 -23.01 -6.63 -19.91
CA LEU A 435 -23.93 -7.72 -19.56
C LEU A 435 -24.69 -7.49 -18.24
N GLY A 436 -24.53 -6.31 -17.61
CA GLY A 436 -25.19 -5.98 -16.34
C GLY A 436 -24.75 -6.87 -15.18
N ARG A 437 -23.52 -7.42 -15.25
CA ARG A 437 -22.89 -8.17 -14.16
C ARG A 437 -22.05 -7.21 -13.34
N ASP A 438 -22.07 -7.34 -12.02
CA ASP A 438 -21.19 -6.55 -11.17
C ASP A 438 -19.73 -6.88 -11.51
N PRO A 439 -18.96 -5.93 -12.05
CA PRO A 439 -17.57 -6.18 -12.45
C PRO A 439 -16.64 -6.46 -11.27
N TYR A 440 -17.05 -6.17 -10.03
CA TYR A 440 -16.24 -6.38 -8.82
C TYR A 440 -16.36 -7.80 -8.23
N TYR A 441 -17.36 -8.59 -8.62
CA TYR A 441 -17.65 -9.89 -7.98
C TYR A 441 -17.06 -11.13 -8.69
N GLY A 442 -16.11 -10.95 -9.61
CA GLY A 442 -15.53 -12.02 -10.43
C GLY A 442 -14.21 -12.62 -9.93
N TYR A 443 -13.57 -12.04 -8.90
CA TYR A 443 -12.33 -12.58 -8.33
C TYR A 443 -12.62 -13.27 -7.01
N ASP A 444 -12.71 -14.60 -7.07
CA ASP A 444 -12.60 -15.48 -5.91
C ASP A 444 -11.20 -15.29 -5.31
N TYR A 445 -11.07 -14.40 -4.31
CA TYR A 445 -9.94 -14.37 -3.38
C TYR A 445 -10.03 -15.59 -2.44
N SER A 446 -10.03 -16.78 -3.04
CA SER A 446 -9.84 -18.05 -2.35
C SER A 446 -8.34 -18.32 -2.27
N SER A 447 -7.66 -17.54 -1.43
CA SER A 447 -6.45 -17.96 -0.73
C SER A 447 -6.16 -16.96 0.39
N GLY A 448 -6.55 -17.34 1.62
CA GLY A 448 -5.98 -16.93 2.90
C GLY A 448 -5.85 -15.44 3.16
N ASP A 449 -6.71 -14.87 4.00
CA ASP A 449 -6.42 -14.85 5.43
C ASP A 449 -7.63 -14.32 6.20
N GLU A 450 -7.97 -15.03 7.27
CA GLU A 450 -8.94 -14.63 8.27
C GLU A 450 -8.34 -13.50 9.11
N GLU A 451 -8.98 -12.34 9.11
CA GLU A 451 -9.01 -11.50 10.31
C GLU A 451 -10.31 -10.68 10.30
N ALA A 452 -11.27 -11.18 11.09
CA ALA A 452 -12.33 -10.36 11.62
C ALA A 452 -11.72 -9.49 12.72
N ASP A 453 -11.95 -8.17 12.68
CA ASP A 453 -12.49 -7.49 13.84
C ASP A 453 -12.98 -6.05 13.57
N GLU A 454 -14.12 -5.78 14.20
CA GLU A 454 -14.62 -4.53 14.75
C GLU A 454 -14.78 -3.28 13.84
N CYS A 455 -16.06 -2.95 13.54
CA CYS A 455 -16.65 -1.63 13.86
C CYS A 455 -18.15 -1.58 13.49
N GLU A 456 -19.04 -2.14 14.31
CA GLU A 456 -20.41 -1.63 14.45
C GLU A 456 -20.39 -0.55 15.54
N LEU A 457 -20.23 0.72 15.18
CA LEU A 457 -21.32 1.68 14.92
C LEU A 457 -22.39 1.70 16.02
N TYR A 458 -22.18 2.63 16.95
CA TYR A 458 -23.22 3.46 17.54
C TYR A 458 -24.30 3.78 16.50
N ARG A 459 -25.45 3.08 16.57
CA ARG A 459 -26.71 3.58 16.04
C ARG A 459 -27.41 4.30 17.17
N GLY A 460 -27.52 5.62 17.03
CA GLY A 460 -28.44 6.41 17.82
C GLY A 460 -29.87 5.99 17.49
N ASP A 461 -30.61 5.63 18.54
CA ASP A 461 -32.06 5.53 18.52
C ASP A 461 -32.64 6.95 18.52
N ASP A 462 -33.27 7.32 17.41
CA ASP A 462 -34.36 8.30 17.39
C ASP A 462 -35.68 7.51 17.41
N GLY A 463 -36.54 7.77 18.40
CA GLY A 463 -37.96 7.42 18.26
C GLY A 463 -38.76 7.13 19.53
N THR A 464 -39.34 8.19 20.10
CA THR A 464 -40.73 8.24 20.60
C THR A 464 -41.18 7.29 21.72
N SER A 465 -41.23 7.81 22.96
CA SER A 465 -42.47 8.06 23.74
C SER A 465 -42.16 8.85 25.00
#